data_AF-M7T952-F1
#
_entry.id   AF-M7T952-F1
#
_cell.length_a   1.000
_cell.length_b   1.000
_cell.length_c   1.000
_cell.angle_alpha   90.00
_cell.angle_beta   90.00
_cell.angle_gamma   90.00
#
_symmetry.space_group_name_H-M   'P 1'
#
loop_
_entity.id
_entity.type
_entity.pdbx_description
1 polymer ?
#
loop_
_entity_poly.entity_id
_entity_poly.type
_entity_poly.pdbx_seq_one_letter_code
_entity_poly.pdbx_strand_id
1 'polypeptide(L)'
;MSAREEKFVRMNLIREAVSNEARSFKDIVSLIYGANLPRTANRTLQYDLSGLRILGLVELREDGRYHSTDNRMTFSNKAELELAVKHSKKILFTDGYFQGFDDILPQAVPSCLMNPEHSLVLEHIKTGYYQEIYLLLLHYIEFEENHPEITSKTHTPVKFPIDLIEDRTLGSIEDEDEFYYMNPEDVPKELDSRIIINKGIRKNGKVENKTYSMVYKILSDNYELVKEYHDLRGLIASKIYTLVSRVENGIPLEGSCDSCPSRHVQIKQ
;
A
#
# COMPACT_ATOMS: atom_id res chain seq x y z
N MET A 1 -20.16 27.49 6.30
CA MET A 1 -19.92 26.14 5.77
C MET A 1 -18.63 25.65 6.40
N SER A 2 -18.54 24.39 6.82
CA SER A 2 -17.29 23.85 7.37
C SER A 2 -16.24 23.70 6.26
N ALA A 3 -14.95 23.71 6.61
CA ALA A 3 -13.86 23.50 5.65
C ALA A 3 -13.98 22.16 4.89
N ARG A 4 -14.56 21.14 5.54
CA ARG A 4 -14.82 19.83 4.94
C ARG A 4 -15.94 19.88 3.89
N GLU A 5 -17.03 20.59 4.19
CA GLU A 5 -18.13 20.80 3.24
C GLU A 5 -17.67 21.65 2.05
N GLU A 6 -16.88 22.70 2.28
CA GLU A 6 -16.29 23.51 1.21
C GLU A 6 -15.39 22.70 0.29
N LYS A 7 -14.56 21.81 0.84
CA LYS A 7 -13.74 20.88 0.05
C LYS A 7 -14.60 19.96 -0.80
N PHE A 8 -15.63 19.36 -0.20
CA PHE A 8 -16.51 18.43 -0.90
C PHE A 8 -17.27 19.11 -2.06
N VAL A 9 -17.80 20.32 -1.82
CA VAL A 9 -18.47 21.11 -2.86
C VAL A 9 -17.52 21.42 -4.02
N ARG A 10 -16.29 21.87 -3.74
CA ARG A 10 -15.29 22.11 -4.81
C ARG A 10 -14.97 20.84 -5.59
N MET A 11 -14.70 19.72 -4.90
CA MET A 11 -14.37 18.46 -5.57
C MET A 11 -15.49 18.00 -6.50
N ASN A 12 -16.76 18.19 -6.12
CA ASN A 12 -17.89 17.90 -7.01
C ASN A 12 -17.95 18.83 -8.22
N LEU A 13 -17.70 20.12 -8.05
CA LEU A 13 -17.65 21.07 -9.17
C LEU A 13 -16.52 20.72 -10.15
N ILE A 14 -15.34 20.34 -9.65
CA ILE A 14 -14.23 19.87 -10.49
C ILE A 14 -14.69 18.64 -11.28
N ARG A 15 -15.28 17.65 -10.60
CA ARG A 15 -15.74 16.41 -11.21
C ARG A 15 -16.79 16.64 -12.30
N GLU A 16 -17.78 17.49 -12.05
CA GLU A 16 -18.80 17.85 -13.04
C GLU A 16 -18.18 18.58 -14.23
N ALA A 17 -17.25 19.50 -13.98
CA ALA A 17 -16.58 20.26 -15.04
C ALA A 17 -15.80 19.35 -15.99
N VAL A 18 -15.09 18.34 -15.46
CA VAL A 18 -14.28 17.39 -16.24
C VAL A 18 -15.07 16.19 -16.76
N SER A 19 -16.31 15.98 -16.28
CA SER A 19 -17.24 14.97 -16.82
C SER A 19 -17.86 15.37 -18.15
N ASN A 20 -18.01 16.68 -18.40
CA ASN A 20 -18.62 17.18 -19.64
C ASN A 20 -17.61 17.30 -20.78
N GLU A 21 -16.38 17.71 -20.46
CA GLU A 21 -15.29 17.87 -21.41
C GLU A 21 -13.96 17.77 -20.65
N ALA A 22 -12.90 17.26 -21.28
CA ALA A 22 -11.57 17.34 -20.71
C ALA A 22 -11.16 18.81 -20.51
N ARG A 23 -10.57 19.19 -19.37
CA ARG A 23 -10.22 20.60 -19.06
C ARG A 23 -8.79 20.75 -18.57
N SER A 24 -8.11 21.82 -18.97
CA SER A 24 -6.80 22.14 -18.41
C SER A 24 -6.95 22.59 -16.95
N PHE A 25 -5.86 22.52 -16.19
CA PHE A 25 -5.84 23.06 -14.82
C PHE A 25 -6.34 24.52 -14.76
N LYS A 26 -5.91 25.35 -15.71
CA LYS A 26 -6.27 26.77 -15.81
C LYS A 26 -7.77 26.97 -16.02
N ASP A 27 -8.41 26.12 -16.82
CA ASP A 27 -9.84 26.21 -17.09
C ASP A 27 -10.65 25.83 -15.84
N ILE A 28 -10.21 24.80 -15.10
CA ILE A 28 -10.88 24.38 -13.85
C ILE A 28 -10.75 25.47 -12.78
N VAL A 29 -9.56 26.08 -12.66
CA VAL A 29 -9.31 27.22 -11.78
C VAL A 29 -10.23 28.39 -12.11
N SER A 30 -10.34 28.75 -13.40
CA SER A 30 -11.19 29.86 -13.87
C SER A 30 -12.67 29.56 -13.66
N LEU A 31 -13.09 28.30 -13.81
CA LEU A 31 -14.47 27.87 -13.61
C LEU A 31 -14.89 27.94 -12.13
N ILE A 32 -14.00 27.60 -11.21
CA ILE A 32 -14.32 27.53 -9.77
C ILE A 32 -14.18 28.89 -9.07
N TYR A 33 -13.17 29.67 -9.41
CA TYR A 33 -12.88 30.93 -8.73
C TYR A 33 -13.21 32.19 -9.58
N GLY A 34 -13.52 32.03 -10.86
CA GLY A 34 -13.79 33.14 -11.77
C GLY A 34 -12.60 34.10 -11.88
N ALA A 35 -12.90 35.40 -12.03
CA ALA A 35 -11.88 36.46 -12.08
C ALA A 35 -11.25 36.75 -10.71
N ASN A 36 -11.89 36.33 -9.60
CA ASN A 36 -11.45 36.60 -8.24
C ASN A 36 -10.66 35.40 -7.70
N LEU A 37 -9.42 35.22 -8.20
CA LEU A 37 -8.56 34.14 -7.75
C LEU A 37 -7.89 34.45 -6.40
N PRO A 38 -8.20 33.75 -5.30
CA PRO A 38 -7.40 33.87 -4.09
C PRO A 38 -5.98 33.34 -4.34
N ARG A 39 -4.96 33.93 -3.68
CA ARG A 39 -3.55 33.52 -3.81
C ARG A 39 -3.32 32.02 -3.56
N THR A 40 -4.17 31.40 -2.74
CA THR A 40 -4.09 29.97 -2.37
C THR A 40 -4.89 29.05 -3.30
N ALA A 41 -5.68 29.59 -4.23
CA ALA A 41 -6.58 28.84 -5.11
C ALA A 41 -5.87 27.69 -5.83
N ASN A 42 -4.72 27.97 -6.44
CA ASN A 42 -3.98 26.98 -7.21
C ASN A 42 -3.55 25.80 -6.33
N ARG A 43 -3.02 26.07 -5.14
CA ARG A 43 -2.54 25.01 -4.24
C ARG A 43 -3.71 24.17 -3.72
N THR A 44 -4.80 24.82 -3.32
CA THR A 44 -6.02 24.12 -2.89
C THR A 44 -6.58 23.24 -4.01
N LEU A 45 -6.68 23.77 -5.24
CA LEU A 45 -7.22 23.03 -6.37
C LEU A 45 -6.31 21.87 -6.80
N GLN A 46 -4.99 22.04 -6.72
CA GLN A 46 -4.04 20.95 -6.94
C GLN A 46 -4.24 19.81 -5.95
N TYR A 47 -4.44 20.12 -4.67
CA TYR A 47 -4.74 19.09 -3.67
C TYR A 47 -6.08 18.39 -3.94
N ASP A 48 -7.11 19.13 -4.35
CA ASP A 48 -8.41 18.53 -4.68
C ASP A 48 -8.32 17.62 -5.92
N LEU A 49 -7.64 18.07 -6.98
CA LEU A 49 -7.39 17.27 -8.19
C LEU A 49 -6.53 16.05 -7.88
N SER A 50 -5.51 16.20 -7.04
CA SER A 50 -4.71 15.06 -6.55
C SER A 50 -5.59 14.08 -5.78
N GLY A 51 -6.48 14.58 -4.92
CA GLY A 51 -7.48 13.78 -4.24
C GLY A 51 -8.34 13.03 -5.26
N LEU A 52 -9.00 13.72 -6.17
CA LEU A 52 -9.85 13.12 -7.21
C LEU A 52 -9.10 12.09 -8.08
N ARG A 53 -7.81 12.30 -8.36
CA ARG A 53 -6.94 11.34 -9.06
C ARG A 53 -6.63 10.11 -8.23
N ILE A 54 -6.26 10.29 -6.96
CA ILE A 54 -6.04 9.16 -6.04
C ILE A 54 -7.33 8.33 -5.95
N LEU A 55 -8.47 9.02 -5.89
CA LEU A 55 -9.80 8.45 -5.87
C LEU A 55 -10.25 7.83 -7.21
N GLY A 56 -9.44 7.95 -8.27
CA GLY A 56 -9.75 7.38 -9.58
C GLY A 56 -10.98 7.97 -10.25
N LEU A 57 -11.39 9.19 -9.87
CA LEU A 57 -12.56 9.91 -10.42
C LEU A 57 -12.19 10.88 -11.55
N VAL A 58 -10.91 11.22 -11.63
CA VAL A 58 -10.36 12.12 -12.64
C VAL A 58 -8.98 11.58 -13.01
N GLU A 59 -8.63 11.60 -14.29
CA GLU A 59 -7.26 11.32 -14.74
C GLU A 59 -6.69 12.51 -15.51
N LEU A 60 -5.36 12.63 -15.51
CA LEU A 60 -4.63 13.62 -16.28
C LEU A 60 -4.10 12.94 -17.55
N ARG A 61 -4.57 13.40 -18.72
CA ARG A 61 -4.13 12.88 -20.02
C ARG A 61 -2.76 13.43 -20.39
N GLU A 62 -2.15 12.81 -21.40
CA GLU A 62 -0.87 13.25 -21.97
C GLU A 62 -0.91 14.69 -22.52
N ASP A 63 -2.09 15.17 -22.95
CA ASP A 63 -2.29 16.55 -23.42
C ASP A 63 -2.35 17.58 -22.27
N GLY A 64 -2.17 17.15 -21.02
CA GLY A 64 -2.22 18.01 -19.84
C GLY A 64 -3.65 18.41 -19.41
N ARG A 65 -4.69 17.79 -19.99
CA ARG A 65 -6.09 18.02 -19.61
C ARG A 65 -6.58 16.91 -18.69
N TYR A 66 -7.39 17.30 -17.72
CA TYR A 66 -8.09 16.40 -16.82
C TYR A 66 -9.41 15.98 -17.43
N HIS A 67 -9.76 14.71 -17.35
CA HIS A 67 -11.10 14.24 -17.70
C HIS A 67 -11.64 13.29 -16.63
N SER A 68 -12.96 13.18 -16.56
CA SER A 68 -13.58 12.18 -15.68
C SER A 68 -13.26 10.81 -16.20
N THR A 69 -12.77 9.94 -15.33
CA THR A 69 -12.78 8.51 -15.61
C THR A 69 -14.23 8.03 -15.67
N ASP A 70 -14.51 7.05 -16.54
CA ASP A 70 -15.82 6.38 -16.62
C ASP A 70 -16.05 5.41 -15.44
N ASN A 71 -15.12 5.40 -14.47
CA ASN A 71 -15.18 4.70 -13.19
C ASN A 71 -16.27 5.25 -12.24
N ARG A 72 -17.46 5.52 -12.77
CA ARG A 72 -18.63 5.91 -12.02
C ARG A 72 -19.15 4.69 -11.27
N MET A 73 -18.79 4.61 -9.99
CA MET A 73 -19.67 3.97 -9.02
C MET A 73 -20.96 4.78 -8.98
N THR A 74 -21.99 4.37 -9.72
CA THR A 74 -23.29 5.04 -9.69
C THR A 74 -24.08 4.52 -8.49
N PHE A 75 -24.06 5.27 -7.40
CA PHE A 75 -25.00 5.12 -6.30
C PHE A 75 -26.29 5.88 -6.61
N SER A 76 -27.44 5.24 -6.44
CA SER A 76 -28.76 5.83 -6.74
C SER A 76 -29.11 6.96 -5.78
N ASN A 77 -28.53 6.97 -4.58
CA ASN A 77 -28.67 8.04 -3.59
C ASN A 77 -27.51 8.05 -2.57
N LYS A 78 -27.45 9.10 -1.74
CA LYS A 78 -26.43 9.29 -0.71
C LYS A 78 -26.40 8.16 0.33
N ALA A 79 -27.55 7.63 0.72
CA ALA A 79 -27.62 6.54 1.70
C ALA A 79 -26.99 5.25 1.15
N GLU A 80 -27.07 5.02 -0.16
CA GLU A 80 -26.41 3.88 -0.81
C GLU A 80 -24.88 3.95 -0.71
N LEU A 81 -24.32 5.14 -0.95
CA LEU A 81 -22.90 5.42 -0.81
C LEU A 81 -22.45 5.25 0.65
N GLU A 82 -23.16 5.85 1.60
CA GLU A 82 -22.83 5.76 3.02
C GLU A 82 -22.84 4.31 3.52
N LEU A 83 -23.82 3.52 3.05
CA LEU A 83 -23.89 2.10 3.35
C LEU A 83 -22.68 1.34 2.80
N ALA A 84 -22.31 1.59 1.53
CA ALA A 84 -21.16 0.95 0.91
C ALA A 84 -19.85 1.32 1.62
N VAL A 85 -19.65 2.60 1.94
CA VAL A 85 -18.46 3.07 2.68
C VAL A 85 -18.41 2.44 4.08
N LYS A 86 -19.53 2.38 4.80
CA LYS A 86 -19.60 1.73 6.12
C LYS A 86 -19.24 0.25 6.02
N HIS A 87 -19.71 -0.43 4.98
CA HIS A 87 -19.39 -1.83 4.73
C HIS A 87 -17.92 -2.04 4.41
N SER A 88 -17.35 -1.26 3.48
CA SER A 88 -15.91 -1.31 3.15
C SER A 88 -15.05 -1.04 4.37
N LYS A 89 -15.44 -0.08 5.22
CA LYS A 89 -14.75 0.16 6.49
C LYS A 89 -14.84 -1.04 7.42
N LYS A 90 -16.00 -1.71 7.49
CA LYS A 90 -16.12 -2.94 8.29
C LYS A 90 -15.20 -4.03 7.74
N ILE A 91 -15.17 -4.27 6.44
CA ILE A 91 -14.27 -5.29 5.84
C ILE A 91 -12.80 -4.98 6.11
N LEU A 92 -12.40 -3.72 5.90
CA LEU A 92 -10.99 -3.32 5.99
C LEU A 92 -10.53 -3.00 7.41
N PHE A 93 -11.41 -2.80 8.39
CA PHE A 93 -11.04 -2.31 9.73
C PHE A 93 -11.70 -3.09 10.87
N THR A 94 -12.13 -4.34 10.68
CA THR A 94 -12.78 -5.12 11.76
C THR A 94 -11.85 -5.42 12.95
N ASP A 95 -12.33 -4.98 14.12
CA ASP A 95 -12.16 -5.37 15.53
C ASP A 95 -10.82 -5.89 16.10
N GLY A 96 -9.69 -5.83 15.40
CA GLY A 96 -8.41 -5.95 16.09
C GLY A 96 -7.15 -5.95 15.24
N TYR A 97 -7.21 -6.43 13.99
CA TYR A 97 -5.99 -6.63 13.19
C TYR A 97 -5.70 -5.50 12.22
N PHE A 98 -6.74 -4.86 11.69
CA PHE A 98 -6.57 -3.76 10.73
C PHE A 98 -6.53 -2.37 11.36
N GLN A 99 -6.59 -2.26 12.68
CA GLN A 99 -6.45 -0.96 13.35
C GLN A 99 -5.08 -0.31 13.13
N GLY A 100 -4.11 -1.05 12.61
CA GLY A 100 -2.94 -0.46 12.01
C GLY A 100 -2.54 -1.24 10.78
N PHE A 101 -3.03 -0.89 9.60
CA PHE A 101 -2.12 -0.94 8.46
C PHE A 101 -0.87 -0.09 8.77
N ASP A 102 -1.01 0.94 9.61
CA ASP A 102 0.11 1.69 10.18
C ASP A 102 1.00 0.87 11.13
N ASP A 103 0.46 -0.18 11.79
CA ASP A 103 1.16 -1.04 12.75
C ASP A 103 1.61 -2.39 12.15
N ILE A 104 0.92 -2.87 11.12
CA ILE A 104 1.33 -4.01 10.32
C ILE A 104 2.51 -3.56 9.49
N LEU A 105 3.66 -4.14 9.79
CA LEU A 105 4.83 -4.13 8.93
C LEU A 105 4.40 -4.34 7.47
N PRO A 106 4.63 -3.39 6.53
CA PRO A 106 4.14 -3.44 5.15
C PRO A 106 4.41 -4.79 4.46
N GLN A 107 5.50 -5.44 4.85
CA GLN A 107 5.89 -6.74 4.36
C GLN A 107 4.90 -7.88 4.71
N ALA A 108 4.13 -7.80 5.79
CA ALA A 108 3.16 -8.84 6.19
C ALA A 108 1.82 -8.75 5.45
N VAL A 109 1.58 -7.66 4.72
CA VAL A 109 0.29 -7.39 4.04
C VAL A 109 -0.15 -8.52 3.10
N PRO A 110 0.71 -9.06 2.21
CA PRO A 110 0.29 -10.17 1.33
C PRO A 110 -0.13 -11.41 2.13
N SER A 111 0.65 -11.78 3.14
CA SER A 111 0.35 -12.94 4.00
C SER A 111 -0.95 -12.77 4.78
N CYS A 112 -1.24 -11.55 5.25
CA CYS A 112 -2.53 -11.24 5.87
C CYS A 112 -3.68 -11.48 4.89
N LEU A 113 -3.60 -10.99 3.65
CA LEU A 113 -4.70 -11.16 2.67
C LEU A 113 -5.03 -12.63 2.35
N MET A 114 -4.09 -13.55 2.60
CA MET A 114 -4.28 -14.99 2.43
C MET A 114 -4.98 -15.68 3.60
N ASN A 115 -5.15 -15.00 4.75
CA ASN A 115 -5.88 -15.56 5.89
C ASN A 115 -7.39 -15.67 5.56
N PRO A 116 -8.05 -16.81 5.84
CA PRO A 116 -9.49 -16.99 5.66
C PRO A 116 -10.37 -15.91 6.30
N GLU A 117 -9.92 -15.29 7.40
CA GLU A 117 -10.61 -14.17 8.06
C GLU A 117 -10.72 -12.92 7.16
N HIS A 118 -9.86 -12.82 6.15
CA HIS A 118 -9.82 -11.74 5.17
C HIS A 118 -10.43 -12.14 3.81
N SER A 119 -11.16 -13.26 3.75
CA SER A 119 -11.86 -13.74 2.53
C SER A 119 -12.70 -12.67 1.84
N LEU A 120 -13.43 -11.85 2.59
CA LEU A 120 -14.23 -10.76 2.02
C LEU A 120 -13.37 -9.66 1.37
N VAL A 121 -12.23 -9.32 1.96
CA VAL A 121 -11.26 -8.38 1.36
C VAL A 121 -10.75 -8.96 0.04
N LEU A 122 -10.40 -10.25 0.06
CA LEU A 122 -9.86 -10.96 -1.10
C LEU A 122 -10.89 -11.05 -2.24
N GLU A 123 -12.17 -11.25 -1.94
CA GLU A 123 -13.25 -11.22 -2.95
C GLU A 123 -13.36 -9.86 -3.64
N HIS A 124 -13.31 -8.78 -2.86
CA HIS A 124 -13.28 -7.41 -3.39
C HIS A 124 -12.04 -7.16 -4.26
N ILE A 125 -10.86 -7.61 -3.82
CA ILE A 125 -9.63 -7.54 -4.62
C ILE A 125 -9.78 -8.32 -5.93
N LYS A 126 -10.28 -9.55 -5.86
CA LYS A 126 -10.44 -10.43 -7.02
C LYS A 126 -11.42 -9.89 -8.05
N THR A 127 -12.51 -9.27 -7.61
CA THR A 127 -13.59 -8.84 -8.50
C THR A 127 -13.50 -7.37 -8.92
N GLY A 128 -12.87 -6.52 -8.10
CA GLY A 128 -12.73 -5.08 -8.34
C GLY A 128 -11.33 -4.64 -8.75
N TYR A 129 -10.29 -5.40 -8.41
CA TYR A 129 -8.88 -5.01 -8.56
C TYR A 129 -8.04 -6.16 -9.15
N TYR A 130 -8.62 -6.87 -10.12
CA TYR A 130 -8.06 -8.13 -10.62
C TYR A 130 -6.66 -7.91 -11.20
N GLN A 131 -6.52 -6.97 -12.13
CA GLN A 131 -5.24 -6.70 -12.79
C GLN A 131 -4.25 -6.00 -11.86
N GLU A 132 -4.73 -5.07 -11.04
CA GLU A 132 -3.89 -4.15 -10.27
C GLU A 132 -3.30 -4.79 -9.02
N ILE A 133 -3.99 -5.77 -8.44
CA ILE A 133 -3.65 -6.34 -7.13
C ILE A 133 -3.76 -7.87 -7.15
N TYR A 134 -4.86 -8.44 -7.66
CA TYR A 134 -5.06 -9.87 -7.55
C TYR A 134 -4.03 -10.68 -8.34
N LEU A 135 -3.67 -10.25 -9.56
CA LEU A 135 -2.60 -10.90 -10.33
C LEU A 135 -1.23 -10.82 -9.63
N LEU A 136 -0.94 -9.71 -8.92
CA LEU A 136 0.27 -9.59 -8.12
C LEU A 136 0.27 -10.56 -6.94
N LEU A 137 -0.89 -10.74 -6.28
CA LEU A 137 -1.06 -11.73 -5.22
C LEU A 137 -0.87 -13.16 -5.74
N LEU A 138 -1.41 -13.50 -6.92
CA LEU A 138 -1.17 -14.80 -7.53
C LEU A 138 0.32 -15.04 -7.82
N HIS A 139 1.00 -14.03 -8.37
CA HIS A 139 2.45 -14.09 -8.59
C HIS A 139 3.20 -14.28 -7.26
N TYR A 140 2.77 -13.62 -6.21
CA TYR A 140 3.37 -13.76 -4.88
C TYR A 140 3.23 -15.18 -4.35
N ILE A 141 2.03 -15.76 -4.42
CA ILE A 141 1.77 -17.15 -3.99
C ILE A 141 2.63 -18.13 -4.78
N GLU A 142 2.66 -18.00 -6.11
CA GLU A 142 3.48 -18.84 -6.98
C GLU A 142 4.97 -18.73 -6.63
N PHE A 143 5.44 -17.52 -6.33
CA PHE A 143 6.81 -17.29 -5.87
C PHE A 143 7.08 -18.02 -4.54
N GLU A 144 6.18 -17.94 -3.55
CA GLU A 144 6.37 -18.63 -2.27
C GLU A 144 6.39 -20.15 -2.40
N GLU A 145 5.57 -20.69 -3.29
CA GLU A 145 5.50 -22.13 -3.58
C GLU A 145 6.76 -22.64 -4.29
N ASN A 146 7.31 -21.85 -5.22
CA ASN A 146 8.49 -22.22 -6.01
C ASN A 146 9.82 -21.97 -5.28
N HIS A 147 9.87 -21.03 -4.33
CA HIS A 147 11.09 -20.60 -3.65
C HIS A 147 10.98 -20.58 -2.11
N PRO A 148 10.55 -21.68 -1.46
CA PRO A 148 10.33 -21.72 -0.01
C PRO A 148 11.59 -21.44 0.81
N GLU A 149 12.78 -21.74 0.27
CA GLU A 149 14.08 -21.45 0.89
C GLU A 149 14.41 -19.95 0.96
N ILE A 150 13.84 -19.15 0.05
CA ILE A 150 13.99 -17.69 0.02
C ILE A 150 12.99 -17.07 0.99
N THR A 151 11.72 -17.45 0.90
CA THR A 151 10.64 -16.87 1.71
C THR A 151 10.82 -17.18 3.19
N SER A 152 11.08 -18.43 3.57
CA SER A 152 11.30 -18.82 4.97
C SER A 152 12.45 -18.06 5.65
N LYS A 153 13.48 -17.66 4.89
CA LYS A 153 14.66 -16.96 5.41
C LYS A 153 14.53 -15.46 5.42
N THR A 154 13.77 -14.88 4.49
CA THR A 154 13.47 -13.45 4.46
C THR A 154 12.40 -13.04 5.47
N HIS A 155 11.56 -13.98 5.92
CA HIS A 155 10.63 -13.77 7.05
C HIS A 155 11.29 -13.81 8.42
N THR A 156 12.52 -14.33 8.52
CA THR A 156 13.23 -14.36 9.79
C THR A 156 13.80 -12.97 10.05
N PRO A 157 13.35 -12.23 11.07
CA PRO A 157 13.99 -10.97 11.42
C PRO A 157 15.45 -11.25 11.78
N VAL A 158 16.36 -10.69 11.00
CA VAL A 158 17.80 -10.81 11.23
C VAL A 158 18.14 -9.74 12.25
N LYS A 159 18.37 -10.12 13.52
CA LYS A 159 18.91 -9.18 14.52
C LYS A 159 20.21 -8.58 14.00
N PHE A 160 20.17 -7.33 13.52
CA PHE A 160 21.37 -6.59 13.19
C PHE A 160 22.02 -6.15 14.50
N PRO A 161 23.32 -6.40 14.69
CA PRO A 161 24.04 -5.75 15.78
C PRO A 161 24.18 -4.27 15.46
N ILE A 162 23.43 -3.42 16.16
CA ILE A 162 23.56 -1.94 16.17
C ILE A 162 25.02 -1.53 16.47
N ASP A 163 25.79 -2.41 17.10
CA ASP A 163 27.22 -2.25 17.40
C ASP A 163 28.15 -2.04 16.18
N LEU A 164 27.66 -2.19 14.93
CA LEU A 164 28.44 -1.94 13.71
C LEU A 164 28.32 -0.50 13.17
N ILE A 165 27.46 0.33 13.76
CA ILE A 165 27.46 1.78 13.51
C ILE A 165 28.32 2.43 14.60
N GLU A 166 29.64 2.25 14.50
CA GLU A 166 30.61 3.02 15.27
C GLU A 166 30.64 4.48 14.74
N ASP A 167 29.58 5.25 14.98
CA ASP A 167 29.68 6.67 15.34
C ASP A 167 28.28 7.24 15.62
N ARG A 168 27.85 7.20 16.89
CA ARG A 168 27.10 8.28 17.57
C ARG A 168 26.62 7.80 18.94
N THR A 169 27.12 8.47 19.96
CA THR A 169 26.51 8.69 21.27
C THR A 169 24.99 8.52 21.30
N LEU A 170 24.49 7.36 21.70
CA LEU A 170 23.15 7.19 22.26
C LEU A 170 23.27 6.27 23.47
N GLY A 171 22.74 6.75 24.59
CA GLY A 171 22.83 6.08 25.88
C GLY A 171 22.12 4.73 25.88
N SER A 172 22.49 3.91 26.85
CA SER A 172 21.85 2.65 27.27
C SER A 172 20.48 2.39 26.66
N ILE A 173 20.45 1.65 25.55
CA ILE A 173 19.26 0.98 25.08
C ILE A 173 19.14 -0.27 25.94
N GLU A 174 18.28 -0.22 26.95
CA GLU A 174 17.85 -1.40 27.71
C GLU A 174 16.99 -2.27 26.78
N ASP A 175 17.49 -3.48 26.48
CA ASP A 175 16.77 -4.70 26.07
C ASP A 175 15.35 -4.56 25.47
N GLU A 176 15.19 -3.83 24.36
CA GLU A 176 14.09 -4.08 23.43
C GLU A 176 14.64 -4.84 22.23
N ASP A 177 14.08 -6.04 22.00
CA ASP A 177 14.39 -6.90 20.86
C ASP A 177 13.99 -6.21 19.55
N GLU A 178 14.82 -5.30 19.05
CA GLU A 178 14.64 -4.71 17.73
C GLU A 178 14.92 -5.76 16.65
N PHE A 179 13.84 -6.24 16.04
CA PHE A 179 13.84 -7.16 14.92
C PHE A 179 14.09 -6.39 13.63
N TYR A 180 15.31 -6.45 13.11
CA TYR A 180 15.66 -5.84 11.84
C TYR A 180 15.36 -6.81 10.68
N TYR A 181 14.64 -6.37 9.67
CA TYR A 181 14.52 -7.11 8.40
C TYR A 181 15.62 -6.62 7.47
N MET A 182 16.33 -7.53 6.79
CA MET A 182 17.34 -7.13 5.80
C MET A 182 16.65 -6.43 4.62
N ASN A 183 17.02 -5.18 4.34
CA ASN A 183 16.68 -4.54 3.08
C ASN A 183 17.49 -5.25 1.97
N PRO A 184 16.93 -5.54 0.77
CA PRO A 184 17.71 -6.14 -0.32
C PRO A 184 18.97 -5.35 -0.67
N GLU A 185 18.93 -4.03 -0.54
CA GLU A 185 20.09 -3.15 -0.78
C GLU A 185 21.21 -3.35 0.25
N ASP A 186 20.90 -3.89 1.42
CA ASP A 186 21.85 -4.22 2.49
C ASP A 186 22.44 -5.63 2.32
N VAL A 187 21.95 -6.43 1.36
CA VAL A 187 22.51 -7.74 1.03
C VAL A 187 23.77 -7.53 0.18
N PRO A 188 24.96 -7.90 0.66
CA PRO A 188 26.18 -7.76 -0.13
C PRO A 188 26.09 -8.57 -1.43
N LYS A 189 26.31 -7.90 -2.57
CA LYS A 189 26.35 -8.55 -3.90
C LYS A 189 27.49 -9.55 -4.05
N GLU A 190 28.56 -9.34 -3.29
CA GLU A 190 29.65 -10.29 -3.13
C GLU A 190 29.86 -10.46 -1.62
N LEU A 191 29.69 -11.69 -1.13
CA LEU A 191 30.08 -12.00 0.23
C LEU A 191 31.61 -11.97 0.30
N ASP A 192 32.21 -10.91 0.85
CA ASP A 192 33.59 -11.02 1.29
C ASP A 192 33.62 -12.13 2.35
N SER A 193 34.34 -13.22 2.04
CA SER A 193 34.56 -14.38 2.91
C SER A 193 35.04 -14.02 4.33
N ARG A 194 35.44 -12.77 4.57
CA ARG A 194 35.84 -12.19 5.85
C ARG A 194 34.68 -11.60 6.67
N ILE A 195 33.52 -11.31 6.07
CA ILE A 195 32.33 -10.82 6.79
C ILE A 195 31.61 -12.02 7.42
N ILE A 196 32.23 -12.53 8.48
CA ILE A 196 31.61 -13.43 9.44
C ILE A 196 30.89 -12.54 10.44
N ILE A 197 29.55 -12.50 10.39
CA ILE A 197 28.74 -11.82 11.40
C ILE A 197 28.96 -12.55 12.73
N ASN A 198 29.83 -11.98 13.56
CA ASN A 198 30.20 -12.49 14.87
C ASN A 198 29.13 -12.13 15.90
N LYS A 199 28.04 -12.91 15.96
CA LYS A 199 27.32 -13.12 17.23
C LYS A 199 27.02 -14.59 17.40
N GLY A 200 28.03 -15.34 17.82
CA GLY A 200 27.85 -16.69 18.35
C GLY A 200 27.12 -16.65 19.68
N ILE A 201 26.00 -17.37 19.79
CA ILE A 201 25.46 -17.76 21.10
C ILE A 201 26.51 -18.67 21.75
N ARG A 202 27.15 -18.21 22.83
CA ARG A 202 28.10 -19.04 23.59
C ARG A 202 27.34 -20.14 24.32
N LYS A 203 27.29 -21.34 23.74
CA LYS A 203 26.97 -22.58 24.46
C LYS A 203 28.27 -23.33 24.73
N ASN A 204 28.63 -23.52 26.00
CA ASN A 204 29.82 -24.26 26.42
C ASN A 204 31.16 -23.76 25.83
N GLY A 205 31.34 -22.44 25.69
CA GLY A 205 32.62 -21.86 25.27
C GLY A 205 33.00 -22.07 23.80
N LYS A 206 32.12 -22.63 22.96
CA LYS A 206 32.30 -22.70 21.50
C LYS A 206 31.28 -21.81 20.81
N VAL A 207 31.77 -20.98 19.89
CA VAL A 207 30.95 -20.12 19.01
C VAL A 207 30.49 -20.96 17.83
N GLU A 208 29.19 -21.30 17.77
CA GLU A 208 28.60 -21.96 16.61
C GLU A 208 28.10 -20.91 15.60
N ASN A 209 29.00 -20.45 14.71
CA ASN A 209 28.73 -19.44 13.68
C ASN A 209 28.10 -19.99 12.37
N LYS A 210 27.65 -21.25 12.34
CA LYS A 210 27.30 -21.91 11.06
C LYS A 210 26.00 -21.39 10.44
N THR A 211 24.98 -21.11 11.26
CA THR A 211 23.62 -20.86 10.78
C THR A 211 23.47 -19.54 10.02
N TYR A 212 24.03 -18.44 10.53
CA TYR A 212 23.93 -17.12 9.87
C TYR A 212 24.71 -17.06 8.55
N SER A 213 25.92 -17.63 8.51
CA SER A 213 26.72 -17.66 7.27
C SER A 213 25.98 -18.38 6.13
N MET A 214 25.21 -19.41 6.45
CA MET A 214 24.43 -20.17 5.47
C MET A 214 23.19 -19.39 4.99
N VAL A 215 22.54 -18.62 5.85
CA VAL A 215 21.42 -17.75 5.47
C VAL A 215 21.90 -16.64 4.53
N TYR A 216 22.94 -15.89 4.93
CA TYR A 216 23.51 -14.83 4.11
C TYR A 216 24.00 -15.33 2.76
N LYS A 217 24.68 -16.49 2.75
CA LYS A 217 25.11 -17.11 1.50
C LYS A 217 23.91 -17.42 0.60
N ILE A 218 22.83 -17.99 1.13
CA ILE A 218 21.66 -18.32 0.32
C ILE A 218 20.94 -17.07 -0.18
N LEU A 219 20.86 -16.00 0.61
CA LEU A 219 20.28 -14.73 0.16
C LEU A 219 21.16 -14.05 -0.91
N SER A 220 22.49 -14.08 -0.75
CA SER A 220 23.45 -13.49 -1.70
C SER A 220 23.50 -14.29 -3.01
N ASP A 221 23.57 -15.62 -2.93
CA ASP A 221 23.57 -16.53 -4.10
C ASP A 221 22.27 -16.42 -4.91
N ASN A 222 21.18 -15.95 -4.29
CA ASN A 222 19.86 -15.76 -4.91
C ASN A 222 19.38 -14.31 -4.87
N TYR A 223 20.30 -13.35 -4.94
CA TYR A 223 20.00 -11.92 -4.77
C TYR A 223 18.84 -11.43 -5.65
N GLU A 224 18.78 -11.82 -6.92
CA GLU A 224 17.70 -11.38 -7.83
C GLU A 224 16.32 -11.91 -7.40
N LEU A 225 16.24 -13.16 -6.92
CA LEU A 225 15.01 -13.74 -6.37
C LEU A 225 14.60 -13.04 -5.07
N VAL A 226 15.56 -12.76 -4.18
CA VAL A 226 15.31 -11.98 -2.97
C VAL A 226 14.75 -10.59 -3.33
N LYS A 227 15.40 -9.91 -4.28
CA LYS A 227 14.96 -8.59 -4.74
C LYS A 227 13.55 -8.65 -5.32
N GLU A 228 13.26 -9.59 -6.21
CA GLU A 228 11.93 -9.78 -6.80
C GLU A 228 10.87 -10.01 -5.72
N TYR A 229 11.15 -10.88 -4.74
CA TYR A 229 10.25 -11.13 -3.62
C TYR A 229 9.92 -9.85 -2.82
N HIS A 230 10.94 -9.04 -2.51
CA HIS A 230 10.77 -7.79 -1.78
C HIS A 230 10.03 -6.73 -2.62
N ASP A 231 10.36 -6.60 -3.91
CA ASP A 231 9.69 -5.69 -4.85
C ASP A 231 8.20 -6.03 -4.95
N LEU A 232 7.87 -7.32 -5.06
CA LEU A 232 6.50 -7.81 -5.16
C LEU A 232 5.70 -7.53 -3.88
N ARG A 233 6.28 -7.78 -2.70
CA ARG A 233 5.66 -7.44 -1.40
C ARG A 233 5.42 -5.95 -1.26
N GLY A 234 6.43 -5.14 -1.56
CA GLY A 234 6.34 -3.68 -1.46
C GLY A 234 5.27 -3.11 -2.40
N LEU A 235 5.18 -3.64 -3.62
CA LEU A 235 4.17 -3.23 -4.59
C LEU A 235 2.75 -3.58 -4.12
N ILE A 236 2.52 -4.83 -3.67
CA ILE A 236 1.22 -5.25 -3.14
C ILE A 236 0.83 -4.39 -1.94
N ALA A 237 1.73 -4.21 -0.97
CA ALA A 237 1.47 -3.40 0.21
C ALA A 237 1.05 -1.98 -0.19
N SER A 238 1.83 -1.30 -1.04
CA SER A 238 1.54 0.05 -1.54
C SER A 238 0.15 0.17 -2.19
N LYS A 239 -0.24 -0.81 -3.00
CA LYS A 239 -1.58 -0.86 -3.61
C LYS A 239 -2.67 -0.98 -2.57
N ILE A 240 -2.48 -1.83 -1.57
CA ILE A 240 -3.45 -2.04 -0.50
C ILE A 240 -3.59 -0.80 0.39
N TYR A 241 -2.49 -0.16 0.81
CA TYR A 241 -2.54 1.13 1.52
C TYR A 241 -3.30 2.19 0.73
N THR A 242 -3.12 2.21 -0.60
CA THR A 242 -3.88 3.11 -1.47
C THR A 242 -5.39 2.82 -1.39
N LEU A 243 -5.81 1.55 -1.42
CA LEU A 243 -7.22 1.17 -1.25
C LEU A 243 -7.78 1.57 0.11
N VAL A 244 -7.04 1.27 1.17
CA VAL A 244 -7.41 1.60 2.55
C VAL A 244 -7.64 3.11 2.69
N SER A 245 -6.69 3.92 2.20
CA SER A 245 -6.81 5.37 2.23
C SER A 245 -8.00 5.90 1.43
N ARG A 246 -8.36 5.28 0.30
CA ARG A 246 -9.59 5.65 -0.44
C ARG A 246 -10.83 5.45 0.43
N VAL A 247 -10.92 4.33 1.14
CA VAL A 247 -12.04 4.01 2.05
C VAL A 247 -12.12 4.94 3.24
N GLU A 248 -11.00 5.29 3.85
CA GLU A 248 -10.94 6.30 4.90
C GLU A 248 -11.50 7.65 4.43
N ASN A 249 -11.12 8.04 3.21
CA ASN A 249 -11.55 9.26 2.55
C ASN A 249 -12.98 9.18 1.98
N GLY A 250 -13.71 8.08 2.20
CA GLY A 250 -15.12 7.94 1.87
C GLY A 250 -15.41 7.38 0.49
N ILE A 251 -14.46 6.67 -0.12
CA ILE A 251 -14.67 5.88 -1.34
C ILE A 251 -14.75 4.40 -1.00
N PRO A 252 -15.87 3.72 -1.27
CA PRO A 252 -15.97 2.30 -0.95
C PRO A 252 -15.04 1.44 -1.82
N LEU A 253 -14.78 0.22 -1.34
CA LEU A 253 -14.07 -0.82 -2.10
C LEU A 253 -14.83 -1.17 -3.38
N GLU A 254 -14.08 -1.40 -4.45
CA GLU A 254 -14.60 -1.93 -5.71
C GLU A 254 -14.83 -3.44 -5.62
N GLY A 255 -15.64 -3.98 -6.53
CA GLY A 255 -15.95 -5.42 -6.57
C GLY A 255 -17.19 -5.79 -5.76
N SER A 256 -17.31 -7.09 -5.48
CA SER A 256 -18.44 -7.70 -4.79
C SER A 256 -17.97 -8.77 -3.81
N CYS A 257 -18.74 -8.94 -2.73
CA CYS A 257 -18.61 -10.06 -1.80
C CYS A 257 -19.99 -10.60 -1.42
N ASP A 258 -20.04 -11.79 -0.83
CA ASP A 258 -21.29 -12.42 -0.36
C ASP A 258 -22.04 -11.58 0.69
N SER A 259 -21.31 -10.73 1.43
CA SER A 259 -21.88 -9.78 2.38
C SER A 259 -22.45 -8.51 1.72
N CYS A 260 -22.30 -8.36 0.39
CA CYS A 260 -22.85 -7.30 -0.46
C CYS A 260 -23.89 -7.82 -1.48
N PRO A 261 -24.99 -8.48 -1.05
CA PRO A 261 -25.89 -9.21 -1.94
C PRO A 261 -26.73 -8.33 -2.90
N SER A 262 -26.57 -7.00 -2.92
CA SER A 262 -27.43 -6.09 -3.70
C SER A 262 -26.76 -5.07 -4.61
N ARG A 263 -25.42 -4.98 -4.71
CA ARG A 263 -24.79 -4.00 -5.60
C ARG A 263 -23.48 -4.52 -6.19
N HIS A 264 -23.54 -5.00 -7.43
CA HIS A 264 -22.38 -4.96 -8.31
C HIS A 264 -21.94 -3.50 -8.42
N VAL A 265 -20.89 -3.12 -7.71
CA VAL A 265 -20.17 -1.90 -8.00
C VAL A 265 -19.32 -2.19 -9.23
N GLN A 266 -19.97 -2.23 -10.40
CA GLN A 266 -19.26 -2.27 -11.67
C GLN A 266 -18.72 -0.88 -11.96
N ILE A 267 -17.41 -0.75 -11.82
CA ILE A 267 -16.67 0.28 -12.53
C ILE A 267 -16.76 -0.07 -14.01
N LYS A 268 -17.45 0.78 -14.78
CA LYS A 268 -17.35 0.71 -16.23
C LYS A 268 -15.95 1.19 -16.61
N GLN A 269 -15.18 0.29 -17.23
CA GLN A 269 -13.99 0.65 -17.99
C GLN A 269 -14.39 1.31 -19.30
#